data_AF-A0A3N5Y5U8-F1
#
_entry.id   AF-A0A3N5Y5U8-F1
#
_cell.length_a   1.000
_cell.length_b   1.000
_cell.length_c   1.000
_cell.angle_alpha   90.00
_cell.angle_beta   90.00
_cell.angle_gamma   90.00
#
_symmetry.space_group_name_H-M   'P 1'
#
loop_
_entity.id
_entity.type
_entity.pdbx_description
1 polymer ?
#
loop_
_entity_poly.entity_id
_entity_poly.type
_entity_poly.pdbx_seq_one_letter_code
_entity_poly.pdbx_strand_id
1 'polypeptide(L)'
;MADEPLNDQPELLEFGSTSWLRADAPFYFSGNDFEEFQCLVDQWNQTIANTRGLRQIVLETWLLLDYWVRVTLCGAFGISKHSTPEFDLCYELLPHSFERCLSLLQNLYKAHSVLPDPHLPRFGRQLTASYAFWKLLKSEHPALLEQLLQIEKVYLESEFGQGSTHGLAFLECDTTATSFEAIQWRKRTVEKLPHGWLEAVGKLDEEWYRNARRLNKARNEAAHSTEQTRILRAFGIKGEAAIERAKEECSRLIERLLGITRRGPAA
;
A
#
# COMPACT_ATOMS: atom_id res chain seq x y z
N MET A 1 16.49 -35.47 2.10
CA MET A 1 16.55 -34.26 1.29
C MET A 1 15.81 -33.21 2.07
N ALA A 2 16.53 -32.25 2.65
CA ALA A 2 15.95 -31.19 3.44
C ALA A 2 15.51 -30.09 2.48
N ASP A 3 14.20 -29.87 2.39
CA ASP A 3 13.64 -28.73 1.67
C ASP A 3 13.89 -27.47 2.48
N GLU A 4 14.64 -26.53 1.90
CA GLU A 4 14.78 -25.18 2.45
C GLU A 4 13.41 -24.48 2.42
N PRO A 5 13.01 -23.80 3.50
CA PRO A 5 11.75 -23.06 3.50
C PRO A 5 11.86 -21.88 2.53
N LEU A 6 10.90 -21.79 1.60
CA LEU A 6 10.68 -20.58 0.78
C LEU A 6 10.50 -19.38 1.71
N ASN A 7 11.49 -18.49 1.69
CA ASN A 7 11.50 -17.24 2.41
C ASN A 7 10.56 -16.24 1.70
N ASP A 8 9.26 -16.31 1.98
CA ASP A 8 8.24 -15.37 1.49
C ASP A 8 8.20 -14.04 2.30
N GLN A 9 9.33 -13.64 2.91
CA GLN A 9 9.46 -12.27 3.39
C GLN A 9 9.93 -11.40 2.22
N PRO A 10 9.31 -10.24 1.96
CA PRO A 10 9.95 -9.26 1.10
C PRO A 10 11.30 -8.94 1.72
N GLU A 11 12.37 -9.41 1.10
CA GLU A 11 13.71 -8.99 1.47
C GLU A 11 13.71 -7.47 1.43
N LEU A 12 13.93 -6.85 2.59
CA LEU A 12 14.37 -5.46 2.64
C LEU A 12 15.74 -5.46 1.97
N LEU A 13 15.74 -5.35 0.65
CA LEU A 13 16.94 -5.24 -0.15
C LEU A 13 17.73 -4.07 0.43
N GLU A 14 18.97 -4.33 0.82
CA GLU A 14 19.95 -3.26 1.06
C GLU A 14 20.21 -2.61 -0.31
N PHE A 15 19.33 -1.68 -0.69
CA PHE A 15 19.42 -0.97 -1.95
C PHE A 15 20.76 -0.22 -1.99
N GLY A 16 21.62 -0.59 -2.94
CA GLY A 16 22.94 -0.01 -3.09
C GLY A 16 22.88 1.53 -3.12
N SER A 17 23.55 2.19 -2.17
CA SER A 17 23.81 3.63 -2.12
C SER A 17 22.72 4.51 -2.76
N THR A 18 21.48 4.43 -2.28
CA THR A 18 20.42 5.38 -2.67
C THR A 18 20.64 6.71 -1.96
N SER A 19 21.69 7.44 -2.32
CA SER A 19 22.11 8.71 -1.70
C SER A 19 21.04 9.82 -1.75
N TRP A 20 20.00 9.62 -2.55
CA TRP A 20 18.86 10.52 -2.74
C TRP A 20 17.64 10.15 -1.90
N LEU A 21 17.63 9.00 -1.21
CA LEU A 21 16.53 8.56 -0.38
C LEU A 21 16.90 8.67 1.10
N ARG A 22 16.07 9.37 1.89
CA ARG A 22 16.28 9.47 3.33
C ARG A 22 15.91 8.16 4.03
N ALA A 23 16.62 7.84 5.11
CA ALA A 23 16.34 6.65 5.93
C ALA A 23 14.93 6.65 6.55
N ASP A 24 14.36 7.82 6.79
CA ASP A 24 13.00 7.99 7.32
C ASP A 24 11.92 8.07 6.24
N ALA A 25 12.25 7.81 4.97
CA ALA A 25 11.27 7.86 3.91
C ALA A 25 10.17 6.78 4.07
N PRO A 26 8.90 7.08 3.73
CA PRO A 26 7.78 6.18 3.97
C PRO A 26 7.63 5.07 2.90
N PHE A 27 8.70 4.39 2.50
CA PHE A 27 8.63 3.40 1.42
C PHE A 27 8.27 1.98 1.90
N TYR A 28 7.37 1.35 1.16
CA TYR A 28 7.10 -0.08 1.21
C TYR A 28 6.83 -0.59 -0.21
N PHE A 29 7.90 -0.91 -0.93
CA PHE A 29 7.87 -1.30 -2.35
C PHE A 29 8.46 -2.69 -2.54
N SER A 30 8.03 -3.40 -3.59
CA SER A 30 8.82 -4.51 -4.13
C SER A 30 10.07 -3.98 -4.86
N GLY A 31 11.03 -4.86 -5.16
CA GLY A 31 12.22 -4.46 -5.94
C GLY A 31 11.84 -3.82 -7.29
N ASN A 32 10.90 -4.42 -8.01
CA ASN A 32 10.42 -3.91 -9.30
C ASN A 32 9.73 -2.54 -9.16
N ASP A 33 8.85 -2.39 -8.17
CA ASP A 33 8.17 -1.11 -7.90
C ASP A 33 9.19 0.01 -7.60
N PHE A 34 10.28 -0.33 -6.91
CA PHE A 34 11.35 0.60 -6.58
C PHE A 34 12.17 1.02 -7.81
N GLU A 35 12.51 0.10 -8.69
CA GLU A 35 13.21 0.41 -9.95
C GLU A 35 12.39 1.32 -10.85
N GLU A 36 11.09 1.03 -11.00
CA GLU A 36 10.17 1.89 -11.76
C GLU A 36 10.04 3.26 -11.12
N PHE A 37 9.88 3.31 -9.80
CA PHE A 37 9.82 4.57 -9.09
C PHE A 37 11.10 5.40 -9.22
N GLN A 38 12.27 4.76 -9.17
CA GLN A 38 13.54 5.44 -9.39
C GLN A 38 13.60 6.07 -10.79
N CYS A 39 13.15 5.35 -11.82
CA CYS A 39 13.03 5.90 -13.17
C CYS A 39 12.12 7.14 -13.21
N LEU A 40 10.97 7.09 -12.54
CA LEU A 40 10.03 8.23 -12.44
C LEU A 40 10.65 9.42 -11.70
N VAL A 41 11.41 9.18 -10.63
CA VAL A 41 12.14 10.23 -9.89
C VAL A 41 13.18 10.91 -10.77
N ASP A 42 13.94 10.15 -11.55
CA ASP A 42 14.95 10.69 -12.47
C ASP A 42 14.29 11.51 -13.59
N GLN A 43 13.19 11.03 -14.17
CA GLN A 43 12.40 11.75 -15.17
C GLN A 43 11.79 13.04 -14.60
N TRP A 44 11.21 12.97 -13.40
CA TRP A 44 10.68 14.13 -12.70
C TRP A 44 11.78 15.17 -12.45
N ASN A 45 12.95 14.77 -11.94
CA ASN A 45 14.09 15.65 -11.70
C ASN A 45 14.53 16.39 -12.97
N GLN A 46 14.69 15.66 -14.08
CA GLN A 46 15.06 16.22 -15.37
C GLN A 46 13.98 17.18 -15.89
N THR A 47 12.72 16.80 -15.80
CA THR A 47 11.60 17.60 -16.30
C THR A 47 11.45 18.91 -15.52
N ILE A 48 11.49 18.84 -14.19
CA ILE A 48 11.39 20.02 -13.31
C ILE A 48 12.58 20.97 -13.52
N ALA A 49 13.79 20.44 -13.75
CA ALA A 49 14.95 21.28 -14.04
C ALA A 49 14.77 22.09 -15.34
N ASN A 50 14.34 21.42 -16.40
CA ASN A 50 14.39 21.96 -17.77
C ASN A 50 13.12 22.71 -18.19
N THR A 51 11.97 22.41 -17.57
CA THR A 51 10.72 23.05 -17.97
C THR A 51 10.64 24.52 -17.57
N ARG A 52 9.92 25.29 -18.37
CA ARG A 52 9.48 26.67 -18.06
C ARG A 52 7.97 26.74 -17.83
N GLY A 53 7.26 25.62 -17.96
CA GLY A 53 5.81 25.57 -17.86
C GLY A 53 5.37 25.26 -16.43
N LEU A 54 4.74 26.23 -15.75
CA LEU A 54 4.17 26.03 -14.41
C LEU A 54 3.21 24.84 -14.35
N ARG A 55 2.36 24.69 -15.38
CA ARG A 55 1.43 23.57 -15.50
C ARG A 55 2.15 22.23 -15.47
N GLN A 56 3.23 22.10 -16.24
CA GLN A 56 4.03 20.88 -16.29
C GLN A 56 4.69 20.61 -14.94
N ILE A 57 5.28 21.63 -14.30
CA ILE A 57 5.90 21.50 -12.97
C ILE A 57 4.92 20.86 -11.97
N VAL A 58 3.70 21.39 -11.89
CA VAL A 58 2.68 20.91 -10.95
C VAL A 58 2.19 19.51 -11.32
N LEU A 59 1.95 19.23 -12.61
CA LEU A 59 1.44 17.94 -13.07
C LEU A 59 2.45 16.81 -12.83
N GLU A 60 3.71 17.02 -13.19
CA GLU A 60 4.78 16.02 -13.00
C GLU A 60 4.99 15.71 -11.53
N THR A 61 4.98 16.75 -10.68
CA THR A 61 5.11 16.59 -9.23
C THR A 61 3.92 15.84 -8.65
N TRP A 62 2.71 16.11 -9.14
CA TRP A 62 1.52 15.39 -8.70
C TRP A 62 1.50 13.93 -9.19
N LEU A 63 1.92 13.66 -10.43
CA LEU A 63 1.98 12.29 -10.98
C LEU A 63 2.93 11.40 -10.17
N LEU A 64 4.10 11.93 -9.78
CA LEU A 64 5.04 11.19 -8.94
C LEU A 64 4.41 10.81 -7.58
N LEU A 65 3.69 11.74 -6.96
CA LEU A 65 2.99 11.48 -5.69
C LEU A 65 1.80 10.52 -5.87
N ASP A 66 1.00 10.67 -6.93
CA ASP A 66 -0.14 9.80 -7.22
C ASP A 66 0.32 8.35 -7.43
N TYR A 67 1.38 8.16 -8.23
CA TYR A 67 2.02 6.87 -8.42
C TYR A 67 2.44 6.26 -7.08
N TRP A 68 3.19 7.01 -6.26
CA TRP A 68 3.64 6.52 -4.96
C TRP A 68 2.47 6.10 -4.05
N VAL A 69 1.39 6.89 -3.99
CA VAL A 69 0.19 6.56 -3.19
C VAL A 69 -0.44 5.26 -3.69
N ARG A 70 -0.58 5.10 -5.00
CA ARG A 70 -1.20 3.90 -5.60
C ARG A 70 -0.37 2.66 -5.35
N VAL A 71 0.94 2.71 -5.60
CA VAL A 71 1.84 1.59 -5.35
C VAL A 71 1.84 1.22 -3.87
N THR A 72 1.86 2.22 -2.98
CA THR A 72 1.76 1.97 -1.53
C THR A 72 0.45 1.25 -1.18
N LEU A 73 -0.69 1.67 -1.74
CA LEU A 73 -1.97 0.98 -1.57
C LEU A 73 -1.94 -0.44 -2.14
N CYS A 74 -1.36 -0.64 -3.31
CA CYS A 74 -1.20 -1.97 -3.91
C CYS A 74 -0.32 -2.89 -3.06
N GLY A 75 0.72 -2.35 -2.44
CA GLY A 75 1.56 -3.04 -1.46
C GLY A 75 0.79 -3.48 -0.20
N ALA A 76 -0.21 -2.72 0.24
CA ALA A 76 -1.08 -3.10 1.36
C ALA A 76 -1.82 -4.41 1.06
N PHE A 77 -2.35 -4.53 -0.15
CA PHE A 77 -3.14 -5.68 -0.59
C PHE A 77 -2.31 -6.79 -1.23
N GLY A 78 -1.00 -6.57 -1.42
CA GLY A 78 -0.13 -7.50 -2.13
C GLY A 78 -0.56 -7.76 -3.58
N ILE A 79 -1.25 -6.80 -4.22
CA ILE A 79 -1.79 -6.95 -5.58
C ILE A 79 -0.78 -6.60 -6.67
N SER A 80 0.30 -5.84 -6.35
CA SER A 80 1.31 -5.42 -7.34
C SER A 80 1.95 -6.62 -8.06
N LYS A 81 2.12 -7.75 -7.38
CA LYS A 81 2.68 -8.99 -7.95
C LYS A 81 1.80 -9.65 -9.03
N HIS A 82 0.56 -9.18 -9.18
CA HIS A 82 -0.41 -9.67 -10.15
C HIS A 82 -0.68 -8.68 -11.29
N SER A 83 -0.09 -7.48 -11.25
CA SER A 83 -0.18 -6.52 -12.35
C SER A 83 0.67 -6.96 -13.54
N THR A 84 0.16 -6.75 -14.75
CA THR A 84 0.94 -6.89 -15.99
C THR A 84 0.90 -5.59 -16.79
N PRO A 85 1.80 -5.37 -17.76
CA PRO A 85 1.78 -4.17 -18.60
C PRO A 85 0.45 -3.95 -19.34
N GLU A 86 -0.26 -5.03 -19.67
CA GLU A 86 -1.57 -5.00 -20.32
C GLU A 86 -2.73 -4.82 -19.33
N PHE A 87 -2.50 -5.09 -18.04
CA PHE A 87 -3.51 -5.05 -17.01
C PHE A 87 -2.94 -4.54 -15.68
N ASP A 88 -2.96 -3.21 -15.53
CA ASP A 88 -2.52 -2.55 -14.32
C ASP A 88 -3.64 -2.53 -13.27
N LEU A 89 -3.59 -3.51 -12.36
CA LEU A 89 -4.53 -3.64 -11.26
C LEU A 89 -4.57 -2.41 -10.35
N CYS A 90 -3.51 -1.62 -10.28
CA CYS A 90 -3.49 -0.41 -9.47
C CYS A 90 -4.41 0.68 -10.01
N TYR A 91 -4.65 0.75 -11.32
CA TYR A 91 -5.60 1.70 -11.91
C TYR A 91 -7.00 1.12 -12.11
N GLU A 92 -7.11 -0.21 -12.24
CA GLU A 92 -8.39 -0.91 -12.40
C GLU A 92 -9.14 -1.11 -11.06
N LEU A 93 -8.43 -1.44 -9.97
CA LEU A 93 -9.06 -1.78 -8.69
C LEU A 93 -9.12 -0.61 -7.70
N LEU A 94 -8.13 0.28 -7.71
CA LEU A 94 -8.10 1.39 -6.77
C LEU A 94 -9.04 2.53 -7.22
N PRO A 95 -9.49 3.39 -6.29
CA PRO A 95 -10.27 4.56 -6.67
C PRO A 95 -9.56 5.42 -7.73
N HIS A 96 -10.31 5.89 -8.74
CA HIS A 96 -9.75 6.81 -9.74
C HIS A 96 -9.40 8.19 -9.16
N SER A 97 -10.01 8.59 -8.04
CA SER A 97 -9.78 9.87 -7.39
C SER A 97 -8.64 9.81 -6.38
N PHE A 98 -7.65 10.70 -6.54
CA PHE A 98 -6.55 10.87 -5.58
C PHE A 98 -7.04 11.08 -4.13
N GLU A 99 -8.07 11.89 -3.92
CA GLU A 99 -8.63 12.12 -2.58
C GLU A 99 -9.22 10.84 -1.97
N ARG A 100 -9.82 9.98 -2.81
CA ARG A 100 -10.31 8.67 -2.35
C ARG A 100 -9.16 7.72 -2.04
N CYS A 101 -8.08 7.74 -2.83
CA CYS A 101 -6.85 6.99 -2.52
C CYS A 101 -6.23 7.45 -1.19
N LEU A 102 -6.09 8.76 -0.97
CA LEU A 102 -5.58 9.29 0.31
C LEU A 102 -6.45 8.89 1.50
N SER A 103 -7.77 8.98 1.34
CA SER A 103 -8.72 8.57 2.38
C SER A 103 -8.65 7.07 2.67
N LEU A 104 -8.52 6.25 1.63
CA LEU A 104 -8.34 4.81 1.76
C LEU A 104 -7.04 4.48 2.50
N LEU A 105 -5.92 5.10 2.13
CA LEU A 105 -4.62 4.92 2.77
C LEU A 105 -4.69 5.23 4.27
N GLN A 106 -5.28 6.39 4.61
CA GLN A 106 -5.45 6.82 6.00
C GLN A 106 -6.36 5.89 6.80
N ASN A 107 -7.47 5.45 6.20
CA ASN A 107 -8.44 4.57 6.86
C ASN A 107 -7.89 3.17 7.07
N LEU A 108 -7.17 2.61 6.09
CA LEU A 108 -6.50 1.32 6.22
C LEU A 108 -5.49 1.36 7.36
N TYR A 109 -4.64 2.38 7.41
CA TYR A 109 -3.68 2.52 8.50
C TYR A 109 -4.38 2.60 9.87
N LYS A 110 -5.38 3.47 10.03
CA LYS A 110 -6.14 3.61 11.29
C LYS A 110 -6.81 2.31 11.72
N ALA A 111 -7.38 1.58 10.78
CA ALA A 111 -8.07 0.32 11.06
C ALA A 111 -7.09 -0.79 11.46
N HIS A 112 -5.91 -0.84 10.85
CA HIS A 112 -4.94 -1.92 11.08
C HIS A 112 -3.87 -1.62 12.14
N SER A 113 -3.63 -0.35 12.48
CA SER A 113 -2.64 0.03 13.51
C SER A 113 -3.09 -0.36 14.92
N VAL A 114 -4.40 -0.38 15.17
CA VAL A 114 -4.99 -0.79 16.46
C VAL A 114 -5.19 -2.30 16.59
N LEU A 115 -5.02 -3.05 15.49
CA LEU A 115 -5.12 -4.50 15.55
C LEU A 115 -3.91 -5.06 16.32
N PRO A 116 -4.13 -6.00 17.26
CA PRO A 116 -3.03 -6.64 17.95
C PRO A 116 -2.07 -7.23 16.92
N ASP A 117 -0.76 -7.09 17.15
CA ASP A 117 0.19 -7.87 16.37
C ASP A 117 -0.19 -9.33 16.49
N PRO A 118 -0.16 -10.11 15.39
CA PRO A 118 -0.33 -11.54 15.49
C PRO A 118 0.87 -12.09 16.29
N HIS A 119 0.76 -12.09 17.62
CA HIS A 119 1.66 -12.79 18.55
C HIS A 119 1.54 -14.31 18.41
N LEU A 120 0.63 -14.77 17.56
CA LEU A 120 0.58 -16.15 17.14
C LEU A 120 1.54 -16.27 15.95
N PRO A 121 2.47 -17.24 15.98
CA PRO A 121 3.18 -17.65 14.78
C PRO A 121 2.15 -17.76 13.65
N ARG A 122 2.51 -17.31 12.45
CA ARG A 122 1.78 -17.67 11.24
C ARG A 122 1.84 -19.20 11.11
N PHE A 123 0.98 -19.91 11.84
CA PHE A 123 0.40 -21.16 11.40
C PHE A 123 -0.58 -20.72 10.31
N GLY A 124 -0.12 -20.32 9.13
CA GLY A 124 0.44 -21.25 8.18
C GLY A 124 -0.74 -21.93 7.48
N ARG A 125 -1.14 -21.38 6.33
CA ARG A 125 -1.80 -22.11 5.24
C ARG A 125 -3.18 -22.72 5.55
N GLN A 126 -4.08 -21.94 6.14
CA GLN A 126 -5.52 -22.25 6.13
C GLN A 126 -6.21 -21.65 4.89
N LEU A 127 -7.32 -22.25 4.46
CA LEU A 127 -8.17 -21.69 3.41
C LEU A 127 -8.78 -20.36 3.88
N THR A 128 -8.37 -19.25 3.26
CA THR A 128 -8.90 -17.91 3.55
C THR A 128 -9.93 -17.49 2.50
N ALA A 129 -11.05 -16.91 2.95
CA ALA A 129 -12.06 -16.30 2.07
C ALA A 129 -12.96 -15.33 2.86
N SER A 130 -13.76 -14.53 2.15
CA SER A 130 -14.64 -13.52 2.75
C SER A 130 -15.74 -14.13 3.62
N TYR A 131 -16.24 -13.37 4.60
CA TYR A 131 -17.34 -13.82 5.46
C TYR A 131 -18.59 -14.22 4.65
N ALA A 132 -18.93 -13.45 3.63
CA ALA A 132 -20.09 -13.71 2.78
C ALA A 132 -19.98 -15.06 2.06
N PHE A 133 -18.78 -15.40 1.55
CA PHE A 133 -18.51 -16.67 0.89
C PHE A 133 -18.73 -17.86 1.83
N TRP A 134 -18.18 -17.80 3.02
CA TRP A 134 -18.34 -18.88 4.00
C TRP A 134 -19.76 -19.01 4.54
N LYS A 135 -20.46 -17.87 4.70
CA LYS A 135 -21.88 -17.88 5.09
C LYS A 135 -22.71 -18.59 4.03
N LEU A 136 -22.49 -18.26 2.76
CA LEU A 136 -23.12 -18.89 1.61
C LEU A 136 -22.86 -20.40 1.59
N LEU A 137 -21.60 -20.82 1.71
CA LEU A 137 -21.25 -22.25 1.74
C LEU A 137 -21.93 -22.98 2.89
N LYS A 138 -21.99 -22.37 4.08
CA LYS A 138 -22.66 -22.99 5.23
C LYS A 138 -24.17 -23.12 5.03
N SER A 139 -24.83 -22.10 4.48
CA SER A 139 -26.29 -22.09 4.34
C SER A 139 -26.79 -22.87 3.12
N GLU A 140 -26.05 -22.82 2.01
CA GLU A 140 -26.52 -23.32 0.71
C GLU A 140 -25.76 -24.56 0.24
N HIS A 141 -24.51 -24.77 0.68
CA HIS A 141 -23.65 -25.87 0.23
C HIS A 141 -22.87 -26.55 1.37
N PRO A 142 -23.55 -27.04 2.43
CA PRO A 142 -22.87 -27.56 3.63
C PRO A 142 -21.97 -28.77 3.33
N ALA A 143 -22.36 -29.62 2.36
CA ALA A 143 -21.53 -30.76 1.94
C ALA A 143 -20.21 -30.32 1.29
N LEU A 144 -20.21 -29.20 0.54
CA LEU A 144 -18.99 -28.65 -0.05
C LEU A 144 -18.09 -28.03 1.03
N LEU A 145 -18.69 -27.37 2.02
CA LEU A 145 -17.95 -26.88 3.18
C LEU A 145 -17.25 -28.03 3.92
N GLU A 146 -17.95 -29.12 4.18
CA GLU A 146 -17.39 -30.33 4.80
C GLU A 146 -16.20 -30.90 4.00
N GLN A 147 -16.33 -30.97 2.67
CA GLN A 147 -15.27 -31.44 1.78
C GLN A 147 -14.04 -30.52 1.82
N LEU A 148 -14.23 -29.21 1.81
CA LEU A 148 -13.13 -28.24 1.90
C LEU A 148 -12.37 -28.38 3.23
N LEU A 149 -13.10 -28.53 4.35
CA LEU A 149 -12.52 -28.77 5.65
C LEU A 149 -11.75 -30.10 5.71
N GLN A 150 -12.29 -31.13 5.05
CA GLN A 150 -11.63 -32.43 4.97
C GLN A 150 -10.37 -32.40 4.09
N ILE A 151 -10.39 -31.66 2.98
CA ILE A 151 -9.20 -31.46 2.12
C ILE A 151 -8.12 -30.71 2.89
N GLU A 152 -8.49 -29.63 3.59
CA GLU A 152 -7.58 -28.87 4.44
C GLU A 152 -6.97 -29.77 5.52
N LYS A 153 -7.79 -30.58 6.19
CA LYS A 153 -7.34 -31.56 7.17
C LYS A 153 -6.35 -32.57 6.57
N VAL A 154 -6.66 -33.18 5.43
CA VAL A 154 -5.80 -34.17 4.75
C VAL A 154 -4.47 -33.53 4.35
N TYR A 155 -4.49 -32.32 3.79
CA TYR A 155 -3.29 -31.57 3.43
C TYR A 155 -2.39 -31.31 4.65
N LEU A 156 -2.99 -30.85 5.75
CA LEU A 156 -2.25 -30.60 7.00
C LEU A 156 -1.69 -31.89 7.61
N GLU A 157 -2.44 -32.99 7.58
CA GLU A 157 -1.98 -34.29 8.05
C GLU A 157 -0.84 -34.85 7.19
N SER A 158 -0.86 -34.62 5.87
CA SER A 158 0.20 -35.07 4.96
C SER A 158 1.51 -34.27 5.07
N GLU A 159 1.42 -32.97 5.36
CA GLU A 159 2.60 -32.08 5.44
C GLU A 159 3.27 -32.10 6.82
N PHE A 160 2.51 -32.32 7.90
CA PHE A 160 3.02 -32.17 9.27
C PHE A 160 2.96 -33.44 10.12
N GLY A 161 2.52 -34.56 9.54
CA GLY A 161 2.42 -35.86 10.22
C GLY A 161 1.23 -35.97 11.19
N GLN A 162 0.76 -37.19 11.40
CA GLN A 162 -0.37 -37.49 12.30
C GLN A 162 -0.03 -37.12 13.75
N GLY A 163 -0.81 -36.20 14.34
CA GLY A 163 -0.74 -35.89 15.77
C GLY A 163 -0.17 -34.51 16.14
N SER A 164 0.05 -33.61 15.18
CA SER A 164 0.31 -32.20 15.47
C SER A 164 -0.96 -31.54 16.04
N THR A 165 -1.10 -31.57 17.36
CA THR A 165 -2.20 -30.99 18.15
C THR A 165 -2.35 -29.47 18.00
N HIS A 166 -1.47 -28.81 17.26
CA HIS A 166 -1.61 -27.40 16.92
C HIS A 166 -2.68 -27.11 15.85
N GLY A 167 -3.13 -28.11 15.07
CA GLY A 167 -4.18 -27.95 14.06
C GLY A 167 -5.60 -28.34 14.50
N LEU A 168 -5.76 -29.16 15.55
CA LEU A 168 -7.04 -29.81 15.88
C LEU A 168 -7.78 -29.25 17.10
N ALA A 169 -7.18 -28.32 17.86
CA ALA A 169 -7.79 -27.74 19.07
C ALA A 169 -9.05 -26.86 18.82
N PHE A 170 -9.53 -26.77 17.58
CA PHE A 170 -10.70 -25.97 17.19
C PHE A 170 -11.93 -26.78 16.75
N LEU A 171 -11.84 -28.11 16.69
CA LEU A 171 -12.92 -28.96 16.17
C LEU A 171 -13.89 -29.51 17.24
N GLU A 172 -13.63 -29.29 18.52
CA GLU A 172 -14.62 -29.57 19.59
C GLU A 172 -15.59 -28.39 19.72
N CYS A 173 -16.51 -28.28 18.78
CA CYS A 173 -17.64 -27.36 18.86
C CYS A 173 -18.78 -28.08 19.58
N ASP A 174 -18.96 -27.77 20.86
CA ASP A 174 -20.07 -28.26 21.67
C ASP A 174 -21.39 -27.76 21.04
N THR A 175 -22.16 -28.68 20.46
CA THR A 175 -23.36 -28.39 19.64
C THR A 175 -24.55 -27.92 20.46
N THR A 176 -24.37 -27.69 21.76
CA THR A 176 -25.42 -27.35 22.72
C THR A 176 -25.44 -25.88 23.16
N ALA A 177 -24.47 -25.07 22.72
CA ALA A 177 -24.39 -23.65 23.10
C ALA A 177 -25.48 -22.81 22.41
N THR A 178 -26.56 -22.53 23.15
CA THR A 178 -27.77 -21.82 22.69
C THR A 178 -27.68 -20.29 22.77
N SER A 179 -26.51 -19.72 23.11
CA SER A 179 -26.32 -18.26 23.12
C SER A 179 -25.37 -17.81 22.01
N PHE A 180 -25.83 -16.84 21.22
CA PHE A 180 -25.12 -16.20 20.10
C PHE A 180 -23.76 -15.58 20.49
N GLU A 181 -23.51 -15.39 21.80
CA GLU A 181 -22.25 -14.87 22.37
C GLU A 181 -21.21 -15.97 22.71
N ALA A 182 -21.63 -17.24 22.82
CA ALA A 182 -20.75 -18.35 23.21
C ALA A 182 -20.07 -19.04 22.03
N ILE A 183 -20.60 -18.88 20.81
CA ILE A 183 -19.82 -19.09 19.59
C ILE A 183 -18.94 -17.86 19.43
N GLN A 184 -17.93 -17.76 20.30
CA GLN A 184 -16.86 -16.82 20.11
C GLN A 184 -16.38 -16.98 18.68
N TRP A 185 -16.49 -15.89 17.93
CA TRP A 185 -15.81 -15.57 16.68
C TRP A 185 -14.28 -15.63 16.85
N ARG A 186 -13.76 -16.65 17.53
CA ARG A 186 -12.35 -16.96 17.66
C ARG A 186 -11.81 -17.16 16.26
N LYS A 187 -11.15 -16.10 15.80
CA LYS A 187 -10.06 -16.11 14.84
C LYS A 187 -10.42 -16.56 13.42
N ARG A 188 -11.33 -15.82 12.77
CA ARG A 188 -11.01 -15.43 11.39
C ARG A 188 -10.21 -14.15 11.48
N THR A 189 -8.90 -14.33 11.61
CA THR A 189 -7.91 -13.25 11.60
C THR A 189 -8.14 -12.41 10.37
N VAL A 190 -8.64 -11.17 10.55
CA VAL A 190 -8.35 -10.11 9.58
C VAL A 190 -6.83 -10.06 9.55
N GLU A 191 -6.23 -10.54 8.46
CA GLU A 191 -4.78 -10.51 8.34
C GLU A 191 -4.35 -9.05 8.49
N LYS A 192 -3.55 -8.80 9.54
CA LYS A 192 -2.95 -7.50 9.74
C LYS A 192 -2.10 -7.20 8.51
N LEU A 193 -2.22 -5.98 7.98
CA LEU A 193 -1.40 -5.54 6.85
C LEU A 193 0.09 -5.78 7.15
N PRO A 194 0.93 -5.97 6.12
CA PRO A 194 2.36 -6.22 6.32
C PRO A 194 2.98 -5.22 7.29
N HIS A 195 3.82 -5.70 8.21
CA HIS A 195 4.39 -4.85 9.25
C HIS A 195 5.19 -3.67 8.65
N GLY A 196 6.01 -3.93 7.64
CA GLY A 196 6.74 -2.87 6.93
C GLY A 196 5.82 -1.83 6.26
N TRP A 197 4.63 -2.24 5.81
CA TRP A 197 3.64 -1.31 5.28
C TRP A 197 3.09 -0.40 6.39
N LEU A 198 2.74 -0.98 7.54
CA LEU A 198 2.26 -0.22 8.69
C LEU A 198 3.32 0.74 9.24
N GLU A 199 4.58 0.32 9.26
CA GLU A 199 5.70 1.17 9.65
C GLU A 199 5.88 2.34 8.67
N ALA A 200 5.89 2.07 7.36
CA ALA A 200 6.03 3.08 6.32
C ALA A 200 4.88 4.11 6.36
N VAL A 201 3.64 3.65 6.37
CA VAL A 201 2.45 4.51 6.38
C VAL A 201 2.24 5.18 7.74
N GLY A 202 2.75 4.59 8.82
CA GLY A 202 2.72 5.19 10.16
C GLY A 202 3.54 6.47 10.30
N LYS A 203 4.45 6.74 9.35
CA LYS A 203 5.21 8.00 9.27
C LYS A 203 4.39 9.16 8.68
N LEU A 204 3.21 8.89 8.11
CA LEU A 204 2.38 9.92 7.45
C LEU A 204 1.50 10.65 8.47
N ASP A 205 1.90 11.87 8.82
CA ASP A 205 1.14 12.73 9.74
C ASP A 205 0.07 13.58 9.03
N GLU A 206 -0.72 14.34 9.82
CA GLU A 206 -1.76 15.22 9.26
C GLU A 206 -1.19 16.36 8.39
N GLU A 207 0.07 16.75 8.60
CA GLU A 207 0.74 17.74 7.75
C GLU A 207 1.05 17.14 6.37
N TRP A 208 1.50 15.88 6.31
CA TRP A 208 1.70 15.13 5.08
C TRP A 208 0.42 15.12 4.22
N TYR A 209 -0.72 14.71 4.81
CA TYR A 209 -1.99 14.67 4.08
C TYR A 209 -2.45 16.07 3.63
N ARG A 210 -2.22 17.10 4.45
CA ARG A 210 -2.53 18.49 4.07
C ARG A 210 -1.71 18.95 2.87
N ASN A 211 -0.42 18.62 2.86
CA ASN A 211 0.51 18.94 1.77
C ASN A 211 0.15 18.20 0.47
N ALA A 212 -0.19 16.91 0.57
CA ALA A 212 -0.67 16.11 -0.57
C ALA A 212 -1.97 16.71 -1.18
N ARG A 213 -2.95 17.08 -0.35
CA ARG A 213 -4.19 17.73 -0.80
C ARG A 213 -3.94 19.11 -1.42
N ARG A 214 -2.98 19.87 -0.88
CA ARG A 214 -2.56 21.17 -1.45
C ARG A 214 -2.02 21.00 -2.86
N LEU A 215 -1.17 20.00 -3.09
CA LEU A 215 -0.67 19.67 -4.42
C LEU A 215 -1.82 19.25 -5.37
N ASN A 216 -2.73 18.40 -4.91
CA ASN A 216 -3.88 17.98 -5.70
C ASN A 216 -4.79 19.17 -6.10
N LYS A 217 -4.97 20.15 -5.21
CA LYS A 217 -5.70 21.39 -5.51
C LYS A 217 -5.02 22.19 -6.62
N ALA A 218 -3.69 22.34 -6.56
CA ALA A 218 -2.93 23.01 -7.61
C ALA A 218 -2.96 22.22 -8.92
N ARG A 219 -2.91 20.89 -8.85
CA ARG A 219 -3.08 20.01 -10.01
C ARG A 219 -4.43 20.23 -10.69
N ASN A 220 -5.51 20.33 -9.91
CA ASN A 220 -6.84 20.55 -10.47
C ASN A 220 -6.93 21.88 -11.24
N GLU A 221 -6.37 22.97 -10.68
CA GLU A 221 -6.28 24.22 -11.44
C GLU A 221 -5.38 24.08 -12.66
N ALA A 222 -4.23 23.42 -12.54
CA ALA A 222 -3.31 23.21 -13.66
C ALA A 222 -3.93 22.33 -14.77
N ALA A 223 -4.83 21.41 -14.44
CA ALA A 223 -5.52 20.58 -15.42
C ALA A 223 -6.55 21.37 -16.24
N HIS A 224 -7.22 22.34 -15.61
CA HIS A 224 -8.37 23.06 -16.19
C HIS A 224 -8.11 24.50 -16.58
N SER A 225 -6.97 25.09 -16.20
CA SER A 225 -6.62 26.48 -16.46
C SER A 225 -5.23 26.62 -17.07
N THR A 226 -5.11 27.51 -18.05
CA THR A 226 -3.81 27.98 -18.58
C THR A 226 -3.31 29.24 -17.85
N GLU A 227 -4.15 29.85 -17.00
CA GLU A 227 -3.79 31.06 -16.24
C GLU A 227 -2.83 30.73 -15.10
N GLN A 228 -1.56 31.14 -15.26
CA GLN A 228 -0.51 30.86 -14.28
C GLN A 228 -0.84 31.41 -12.89
N THR A 229 -1.48 32.58 -12.80
CA THR A 229 -1.85 33.22 -11.53
C THR A 229 -2.83 32.39 -10.71
N ARG A 230 -3.76 31.69 -11.35
CA ARG A 230 -4.71 30.78 -10.67
C ARG A 230 -4.00 29.56 -10.11
N ILE A 231 -3.12 28.95 -10.91
CA ILE A 231 -2.31 27.79 -10.50
C ILE A 231 -1.43 28.17 -9.30
N LEU A 232 -0.70 29.29 -9.38
CA LEU A 232 0.16 29.78 -8.29
C LEU A 232 -0.63 30.05 -7.01
N ARG A 233 -1.81 30.69 -7.13
CA ARG A 233 -2.68 30.96 -5.98
C ARG A 233 -3.18 29.68 -5.31
N ALA A 234 -3.58 28.69 -6.10
CA ALA A 234 -4.01 27.39 -5.57
C ALA A 234 -2.87 26.63 -4.89
N PHE A 235 -1.64 26.81 -5.37
CA PHE A 235 -0.44 26.25 -4.78
C PHE A 235 0.10 27.06 -3.59
N GLY A 236 -0.38 28.30 -3.40
CA GLY A 236 0.03 29.19 -2.31
C GLY A 236 1.28 30.04 -2.59
N ILE A 237 1.74 30.11 -3.85
CA ILE A 237 2.92 30.87 -4.26
C ILE A 237 2.52 32.30 -4.65
N LYS A 238 3.30 33.30 -4.19
CA LYS A 238 3.13 34.72 -4.51
C LYS A 238 4.44 35.34 -5.00
N GLY A 239 4.35 36.44 -5.75
CA GLY A 239 5.49 37.31 -6.11
C GLY A 239 6.09 37.06 -7.50
N GLU A 240 7.11 37.85 -7.83
CA GLU A 240 7.92 37.72 -9.04
C GLU A 240 8.77 36.43 -9.02
N ALA A 241 9.24 35.96 -10.19
CA ALA A 241 9.94 34.68 -10.38
C ALA A 241 9.12 33.42 -9.99
N ALA A 242 7.83 33.44 -10.31
CA ALA A 242 6.88 32.40 -9.93
C ALA A 242 7.23 30.97 -10.40
N ILE A 243 7.88 30.81 -11.56
CA ILE A 243 8.29 29.50 -12.09
C ILE A 243 9.38 28.89 -11.22
N GLU A 244 10.44 29.63 -10.93
CA GLU A 244 11.57 29.13 -10.12
C GLU A 244 11.11 28.83 -8.68
N ARG A 245 10.27 29.69 -8.10
CA ARG A 245 9.62 29.38 -6.81
C ARG A 245 8.77 28.12 -6.85
N ALA A 246 8.05 27.89 -7.95
CA ALA A 246 7.25 26.67 -8.11
C ALA A 246 8.13 25.42 -8.21
N LYS A 247 9.26 25.48 -8.91
CA LYS A 247 10.24 24.39 -8.95
C LYS A 247 10.77 24.09 -7.55
N GLU A 248 11.24 25.12 -6.85
CA GLU A 248 11.75 24.98 -5.47
C GLU A 248 10.70 24.40 -4.52
N GLU A 249 9.48 24.93 -4.55
CA GLU A 249 8.41 24.46 -3.67
C GLU A 249 7.98 23.04 -4.00
N CYS A 250 7.89 22.66 -5.28
CA CYS A 250 7.60 21.29 -5.69
C CYS A 250 8.72 20.32 -5.26
N SER A 251 9.98 20.70 -5.42
CA SER A 251 11.10 19.89 -4.95
C SER A 251 11.08 19.72 -3.43
N ARG A 252 10.88 20.80 -2.66
CA ARG A 252 10.73 20.72 -1.20
C ARG A 252 9.53 19.88 -0.79
N LEU A 253 8.43 19.95 -1.54
CA LEU A 253 7.24 19.17 -1.25
C LEU A 253 7.49 17.67 -1.43
N ILE A 254 8.14 17.26 -2.52
CA ILE A 254 8.52 15.86 -2.75
C ILE A 254 9.52 15.38 -1.72
N GLU A 255 10.50 16.21 -1.36
CA GLU A 255 11.44 15.88 -0.27
C GLU A 255 10.72 15.67 1.07
N ARG A 256 9.73 16.51 1.40
CA ARG A 256 8.93 16.35 2.63
C ARG A 256 7.97 15.16 2.58
N LEU A 257 7.32 14.93 1.46
CA LEU A 257 6.30 13.90 1.33
C LEU A 257 6.92 12.52 1.16
N LEU A 258 7.99 12.42 0.39
CA LEU A 258 8.57 11.15 -0.03
C LEU A 258 9.99 10.96 0.51
N GLY A 259 10.60 11.93 1.19
CA GLY A 259 11.98 11.77 1.68
C GLY A 259 13.03 11.72 0.55
N ILE A 260 12.70 12.28 -0.62
CA ILE A 260 13.54 12.26 -1.82
C ILE A 260 14.31 13.57 -1.95
N THR A 261 15.64 13.49 -1.84
CA THR A 261 16.53 14.62 -2.02
C THR A 261 16.82 14.80 -3.50
N ARG A 262 16.59 16.01 -4.02
CA ARG A 262 16.89 16.35 -5.42
C ARG A 262 18.38 16.17 -5.67
N ARG A 263 18.74 15.36 -6.68
CA ARG A 263 20.11 15.36 -7.20
C ARG A 263 20.36 16.72 -7.84
N GLY A 264 21.39 17.42 -7.39
CA GLY A 264 21.93 18.56 -8.16
C GLY A 264 22.24 18.09 -9.59
N PRO A 265 22.26 18.99 -10.59
CA PRO A 265 22.74 18.61 -11.90
C PRO A 265 24.10 17.93 -11.73
N ALA A 266 24.27 16.74 -12.32
CA ALA A 266 25.56 16.07 -12.33
C ALA A 266 26.59 17.08 -12.87
N ALA A 267 27.62 17.34 -12.06
CA ALA A 267 28.71 18.24 -12.42
C ALA A 267 29.49 17.70 -13.62
#